data_AF-A0A0D6TI47-F1
#
_entry.id   AF-A0A0D6TI47-F1
#
_cell.length_a   1.000
_cell.length_b   1.000
_cell.length_c   1.000
_cell.angle_alpha   90.00
_cell.angle_beta   90.00
_cell.angle_gamma   90.00
#
_symmetry.space_group_name_H-M   'P 1'
#
loop_
_entity.id
_entity.type
_entity.pdbx_description
1 polymer ?
#
loop_
_entity_poly.entity_id
_entity_poly.type
_entity_poly.pdbx_seq_one_letter_code
_entity_poly.pdbx_strand_id
1 'polypeptide(L)'
;MINSQTIESYKTSDFEKLMNSKIKITLKKTLKIKSTEEVGNVFIGQIVSLGLSANSPHLPVSIDFLIENTDDKISPNIFQIDSIEI
;
A
#
# COMPACT_ATOMS: atom_id res chain seq x y z
N MET A 1 -9.39 3.32 10.81
CA MET A 1 -8.58 4.11 9.85
C MET A 1 -7.18 4.24 10.39
N ILE A 2 -6.18 3.76 9.65
CA ILE A 2 -4.75 3.91 9.96
C ILE A 2 -4.29 5.13 9.18
N ASN A 3 -3.85 6.19 9.84
CA ASN A 3 -3.38 7.42 9.18
C ASN A 3 -1.84 7.47 9.13
N SER A 4 -1.31 8.43 8.38
CA SER A 4 0.13 8.60 8.15
C SER A 4 0.95 8.77 9.42
N GLN A 5 0.41 9.33 10.50
CA GLN A 5 1.12 9.46 11.78
C GLN A 5 1.26 8.12 12.50
N THR A 6 0.22 7.28 12.41
CA THR A 6 0.24 5.92 12.98
C THR A 6 0.97 4.92 12.08
N ILE A 7 0.94 5.10 10.76
CA ILE A 7 1.50 4.13 9.80
C ILE A 7 3.01 3.96 9.98
N GLU A 8 3.72 5.04 10.34
CA GLU A 8 5.17 5.00 10.56
C GLU A 8 5.57 4.16 11.78
N SER A 9 4.64 3.90 12.69
CA SER A 9 4.84 3.04 13.85
C SER A 9 4.50 1.57 13.60
N TYR A 10 3.87 1.25 12.45
CA TYR A 10 3.47 -0.12 12.13
C TYR A 10 4.69 -0.96 11.75
N LYS A 11 4.73 -2.18 12.28
CA LYS A 11 5.72 -3.20 11.91
C LYS A 11 5.17 -4.08 10.79
N THR A 12 6.04 -4.83 10.13
CA THR A 12 5.65 -5.83 9.12
C THR A 12 4.53 -6.75 9.63
N SER A 13 4.63 -7.22 10.88
CA SER A 13 3.62 -8.08 11.53
C SER A 13 2.23 -7.47 11.65
N ASP A 14 2.13 -6.14 11.65
CA ASP A 14 0.84 -5.47 11.68
C ASP A 14 0.20 -5.43 10.30
N PHE A 15 1.01 -5.33 9.24
CA PHE A 15 0.55 -5.46 7.86
C PHE A 15 0.22 -6.90 7.47
N GLU A 16 0.91 -7.89 8.04
CA GLU A 16 0.60 -9.31 7.84
C GLU A 16 -0.86 -9.62 8.22
N LYS A 17 -1.39 -8.96 9.26
CA LYS A 17 -2.81 -9.09 9.67
C LYS A 17 -3.79 -8.50 8.65
N LEU A 18 -3.33 -7.59 7.78
CA LEU A 18 -4.13 -6.95 6.74
C LEU A 18 -4.02 -7.67 5.39
N MET A 19 -3.12 -8.65 5.26
CA MET A 19 -2.99 -9.44 4.04
C MET A 19 -4.30 -10.14 3.70
N ASN A 20 -4.58 -10.25 2.39
CA ASN A 20 -5.81 -10.84 1.84
C ASN A 20 -7.13 -10.18 2.29
N SER A 21 -7.07 -9.09 3.07
CA SER A 21 -8.23 -8.27 3.36
C SER A 21 -8.42 -7.24 2.25
N LYS A 22 -9.68 -6.99 1.90
CA LYS A 22 -10.02 -5.86 1.04
C LYS A 22 -9.83 -4.58 1.84
N ILE A 23 -8.88 -3.75 1.41
CA ILE A 23 -8.58 -2.47 2.05
C ILE A 23 -8.61 -1.35 1.01
N LYS A 24 -8.73 -0.12 1.49
CA LYS A 24 -8.57 1.09 0.71
C LYS A 24 -7.29 1.79 1.14
N ILE A 25 -6.38 2.03 0.20
CA ILE A 25 -5.13 2.75 0.41
C ILE A 25 -5.26 4.13 -0.22
N THR A 26 -4.95 5.17 0.55
CA THR A 26 -4.75 6.53 0.05
C THR A 26 -3.27 6.85 0.07
N LEU A 27 -2.72 7.27 -1.06
CA LEU A 27 -1.31 7.66 -1.22
C LEU A 27 -1.15 9.18 -1.09
N LYS A 28 0.00 9.61 -0.60
CA LYS A 28 0.40 11.02 -0.49
C LYS A 28 0.57 11.69 -1.86
N LYS A 29 0.82 10.90 -2.91
CA LYS A 29 0.98 11.37 -4.31
C LYS A 29 0.12 10.53 -5.24
N THR A 30 -0.32 11.14 -6.32
CA THR A 30 -1.03 10.45 -7.41
C THR A 30 -0.10 9.49 -8.15
N LEU A 31 -0.64 8.35 -8.56
CA LEU A 31 -0.02 7.34 -9.38
C LEU A 31 -0.87 7.10 -10.63
N LYS A 32 -0.21 6.89 -11.77
CA LYS A 32 -0.86 6.48 -13.02
C LYS A 32 -0.99 4.96 -13.02
N ILE A 33 -2.21 4.46 -13.20
CA ILE A 33 -2.48 3.03 -13.42
C ILE A 33 -2.13 2.72 -14.88
N LYS A 34 -1.34 1.66 -15.11
CA LYS A 34 -0.85 1.34 -16.46
C LYS A 34 -1.97 0.86 -17.38
N SER A 35 -2.92 0.06 -16.89
CA SER A 35 -3.96 -0.52 -17.75
C SER A 35 -5.13 0.42 -18.07
N THR A 36 -5.47 1.37 -17.20
CA THR A 36 -6.68 2.19 -17.34
C THR A 36 -6.44 3.65 -17.75
N GLU A 37 -5.17 4.07 -17.90
CA GLU A 37 -4.74 5.47 -18.02
C GLU A 37 -5.17 6.40 -16.86
N GLU A 38 -5.89 5.87 -15.86
CA GLU A 38 -6.38 6.63 -14.73
C GLU A 38 -5.23 7.11 -13.85
N VAL A 39 -5.37 8.35 -13.38
CA VAL A 39 -4.46 8.96 -12.41
C VAL A 39 -5.25 9.22 -11.15
N GLY A 40 -4.82 8.58 -10.06
CA GLY A 40 -5.48 8.69 -8.78
C GLY A 40 -4.50 8.50 -7.64
N ASN A 41 -4.93 8.79 -6.43
CA ASN A 41 -4.17 8.50 -5.22
C ASN A 41 -4.95 7.60 -4.25
N VAL A 42 -6.18 7.23 -4.59
CA VAL A 42 -7.03 6.35 -3.77
C VAL A 42 -7.26 5.06 -4.55
N PHE A 43 -6.94 3.94 -3.93
CA PHE A 43 -7.06 2.62 -4.55
C PHE A 43 -7.72 1.65 -3.57
N ILE A 44 -8.65 0.85 -4.06
CA ILE A 44 -9.30 -0.25 -3.32
C ILE A 44 -8.72 -1.55 -3.87
N GLY A 45 -8.48 -2.54 -3.02
CA GLY A 45 -7.75 -3.73 -3.42
C GLY A 45 -7.27 -4.54 -2.22
N GLN A 46 -6.22 -5.32 -2.42
CA GLN A 46 -5.69 -6.21 -1.40
C GLN A 46 -4.16 -6.21 -1.36
N ILE A 47 -3.61 -6.36 -0.16
CA ILE A 47 -2.17 -6.60 0.01
C ILE A 47 -1.89 -8.05 -0.35
N VAL A 48 -1.08 -8.26 -1.40
CA VAL A 48 -0.70 -9.58 -1.89
C VAL A 48 0.69 -10.01 -1.42
N SER A 49 1.55 -9.04 -1.10
CA SER A 49 2.91 -9.30 -0.63
C SER A 49 3.45 -8.09 0.15
N LEU A 50 4.34 -8.37 1.08
CA LEU A 50 5.09 -7.38 1.84
C LEU A 50 6.56 -7.55 1.48
N GLY A 51 7.13 -6.57 0.80
CA GLY A 51 8.54 -6.55 0.44
C GLY A 51 9.39 -5.94 1.56
N LEU A 52 10.59 -6.50 1.76
CA LEU A 52 11.68 -5.76 2.40
C LEU A 52 12.06 -4.63 1.45
N SER A 53 12.06 -3.37 1.92
CA SER A 53 12.65 -2.28 1.13
C SER A 53 14.06 -2.70 0.73
N ALA A 54 14.36 -2.65 -0.56
CA ALA A 54 15.59 -3.17 -1.17
C ALA A 54 16.89 -2.58 -0.58
N ASN A 55 16.80 -1.62 0.35
CA ASN A 55 17.93 -0.87 0.87
C ASN A 55 18.29 -1.13 2.35
N SER A 56 17.52 -1.88 3.16
CA SER A 56 17.96 -2.21 4.53
C SER A 56 16.96 -3.11 5.28
N PRO A 57 17.42 -4.04 6.14
CA PRO A 57 16.58 -4.70 7.15
C PRO A 57 15.97 -3.74 8.18
N HIS A 58 16.38 -2.46 8.18
CA HIS A 58 15.82 -1.38 9.00
C HIS A 58 14.92 -0.42 8.23
N LEU A 59 14.71 -0.63 6.92
CA LEU A 59 13.92 0.27 6.09
C LEU A 59 12.46 -0.22 5.97
N PRO A 60 11.51 0.72 5.89
CA PRO A 60 10.06 0.49 5.82
C PRO A 60 9.62 -0.58 4.82
N VAL A 61 8.54 -1.26 5.16
CA VAL A 61 7.88 -2.27 4.31
C VAL A 61 7.37 -1.65 3.00
N SER A 62 7.72 -2.26 1.88
CA SER A 62 7.02 -2.02 0.60
C SER A 62 5.77 -2.89 0.56
N ILE A 63 4.63 -2.31 0.20
CA ILE A 63 3.35 -3.03 0.18
C ILE A 63 2.99 -3.32 -1.27
N ASP A 64 3.06 -4.58 -1.69
CA ASP A 64 2.54 -4.97 -3.00
C ASP A 64 1.02 -5.08 -2.90
N PHE A 65 0.35 -4.15 -3.59
CA PHE A 65 -1.09 -3.98 -3.55
C PHE A 65 -1.69 -4.24 -4.93
N LEU A 66 -2.60 -5.22 -5.01
CA LEU A 66 -3.37 -5.52 -6.20
C LEU A 66 -4.65 -4.70 -6.19
N ILE A 67 -4.82 -3.84 -7.19
CA ILE A 67 -5.99 -2.96 -7.31
C ILE A 67 -7.21 -3.80 -7.72
N GLU A 68 -8.36 -3.52 -7.11
CA GLU A 68 -9.61 -4.21 -7.42
C GLU A 68 -10.09 -3.85 -8.84
N ASN A 69 -10.66 -4.84 -9.53
CA ASN A 69 -11.16 -4.73 -10.91
C ASN A 69 -10.06 -4.40 -11.95
N THR A 70 -8.78 -4.53 -11.58
CA THR A 70 -7.66 -4.46 -12.52
C THR A 70 -6.64 -5.56 -12.21
N ASP A 71 -5.80 -5.88 -13.19
CA ASP A 71 -4.62 -6.74 -12.99
C ASP A 71 -3.39 -5.92 -12.55
N ASP A 72 -3.55 -4.62 -12.30
CA ASP A 72 -2.45 -3.74 -11.92
C ASP A 72 -2.06 -3.90 -10.46
N LYS A 73 -0.74 -3.87 -10.25
CA LYS A 73 -0.13 -3.85 -8.94
C LYS A 73 0.62 -2.54 -8.74
N ILE A 74 0.49 -1.98 -7.56
CA ILE A 74 1.33 -0.88 -7.07
C ILE A 74 2.14 -1.37 -5.88
N SER A 75 3.37 -0.89 -5.76
CA SER A 75 4.27 -1.24 -4.66
C SER A 75 4.70 0.00 -3.88
N PRO A 76 3.77 0.78 -3.29
CA PRO A 76 4.13 1.96 -2.51
C PRO A 76 4.97 1.56 -1.28
N ASN A 77 5.94 2.40 -0.97
CA ASN A 77 6.56 2.39 0.34
C ASN A 77 5.56 2.92 1.39
N ILE A 78 5.56 2.37 2.60
CA ILE A 78 4.66 2.81 3.68
C ILE A 78 4.67 4.34 3.92
N PHE A 79 5.80 5.01 3.75
CA PHE A 79 5.90 6.46 3.93
C PHE A 79 5.23 7.27 2.83
N GLN A 80 4.91 6.63 1.70
CA GLN A 80 4.14 7.20 0.60
C GLN A 80 2.64 7.02 0.80
N ILE A 81 2.22 6.26 1.82
CA ILE A 81 0.82 6.04 2.17
C ILE A 81 0.37 7.12 3.16
N ASP A 82 -0.76 7.74 2.86
CA ASP A 82 -1.41 8.70 3.75
C ASP A 82 -2.41 8.02 4.69
N SER A 83 -3.17 7.04 4.21
CA SER A 83 -4.07 6.27 5.05
C SER A 83 -4.40 4.88 4.51
N ILE A 84 -4.79 3.98 5.42
CA ILE A 84 -5.38 2.68 5.14
C ILE A 84 -6.72 2.56 5.87
N GLU A 85 -7.77 2.22 5.13
CA GLU A 85 -9.10 1.88 5.64
C GLU A 85 -9.37 0.39 5.37
N ILE A 86 -9.87 -0.31 6.39
CA ILE A 86 -10.23 -1.74 6.36
C ILE A 86 -11.75 -1.81 6.28
#